data_AF-A0A9D6XRX4-F1
#
_entry.id   AF-A0A9D6XRX4-F1
#
_cell.length_a   1.000
_cell.length_b   1.000
_cell.length_c   1.000
_cell.angle_alpha   90.00
_cell.angle_beta   90.00
_cell.angle_gamma   90.00
#
_symmetry.space_group_name_H-M   'P 1'
#
loop_
_entity.id
_entity.type
_entity.pdbx_description
1 polymer ?
#
loop_
_entity_poly.entity_id
_entity_poly.type
_entity_poly.pdbx_seq_one_letter_code
_entity_poly.pdbx_strand_id
1 'polypeptide(L)'
;MRKMMMVVCLLTFGVVAGYAAYGPLNAHTASAISTASSALTSTEDKAADTFSGRISFMDGKYVLVSDTETFQLDDQDRAKAFDGKNVLVTGTLDAASKTIHVADIKAA
;
A
#
# COMPACT_ATOMS: atom_id res chain seq x y z
N MET A 1 -14.41 30.78 -1.51
CA MET A 1 -14.78 30.70 -0.07
C MET A 1 -15.84 29.62 0.12
N ARG A 2 -15.43 28.43 0.57
CA ARG A 2 -16.24 27.38 1.24
C ARG A 2 -15.28 26.22 1.55
N LYS A 3 -14.74 26.24 2.79
CA LYS A 3 -14.89 25.18 3.80
C LYS A 3 -14.00 23.96 3.51
N MET A 4 -12.81 23.88 4.09
CA MET A 4 -12.61 23.46 5.50
C MET A 4 -13.26 22.11 5.77
N MET A 5 -12.52 21.04 5.46
CA MET A 5 -12.60 19.74 6.13
C MET A 5 -11.19 19.14 6.12
N MET A 6 -10.30 19.85 6.82
CA MET A 6 -9.15 19.27 7.49
C MET A 6 -9.68 18.60 8.77
N VAL A 7 -9.30 17.35 9.00
CA VAL A 7 -8.97 16.83 10.34
C VAL A 7 -10.07 16.94 11.40
N VAL A 8 -10.76 15.84 11.64
CA VAL A 8 -11.20 15.43 12.99
C VAL A 8 -10.81 13.96 13.15
N CYS A 9 -9.54 13.77 13.54
CA CYS A 9 -9.03 12.52 14.08
C CYS A 9 -9.53 12.45 15.53
N LEU A 10 -10.60 11.70 15.75
CA LEU A 10 -11.16 11.47 17.08
C LEU A 10 -10.28 10.48 17.85
N LEU A 11 -9.55 11.02 18.82
CA LEU A 11 -9.29 10.49 20.17
C LEU A 11 -9.45 8.97 20.36
N THR A 12 -8.34 8.28 20.63
CA THR A 12 -8.19 7.51 21.87
C THR A 12 -6.73 7.49 22.32
N PHE A 13 -6.47 8.27 23.38
CA PHE A 13 -5.30 8.11 24.23
C PHE A 13 -5.34 6.74 24.90
N GLY A 14 -4.21 6.05 24.87
CA GLY A 14 -3.90 4.92 25.73
C GLY A 14 -2.45 5.05 26.20
N VAL A 15 -2.23 5.89 27.21
CA VAL A 15 -1.00 5.88 28.00
C VAL A 15 -0.95 4.57 28.78
N VAL A 16 0.15 3.83 28.66
CA VAL A 16 0.61 2.98 29.78
C VAL A 16 2.08 3.28 30.05
N ALA A 17 2.31 3.84 31.23
CA ALA A 17 3.62 4.01 31.86
C ALA A 17 4.00 2.70 32.55
N GLY A 18 5.28 2.31 32.49
CA GLY A 18 5.74 1.05 33.08
C GLY A 18 7.27 0.87 33.08
N TYR A 19 7.94 1.71 33.87
CA TYR A 19 9.23 1.58 34.57
C TYR A 19 10.12 0.33 34.39
N ALA A 20 11.38 0.63 34.00
CA ALA A 20 12.69 0.13 34.43
C ALA A 20 12.90 -1.34 34.89
N ALA A 21 13.87 -2.01 34.26
CA ALA A 21 14.88 -2.83 34.94
C ALA A 21 16.10 -3.09 34.03
N TYR A 22 17.29 -2.70 34.49
CA TYR A 22 18.58 -3.02 33.90
C TYR A 22 19.02 -4.42 34.36
N GLY A 23 19.53 -5.25 33.45
CA GLY A 23 20.11 -6.57 33.75
C GLY A 23 21.02 -7.06 32.61
N PRO A 24 22.07 -7.85 32.89
CA PRO A 24 23.28 -7.89 32.06
C PRO A 24 23.26 -8.90 30.90
N LEU A 25 24.24 -8.67 30.04
CA LEU A 25 24.73 -9.44 28.89
C LEU A 25 24.72 -10.97 29.13
N ASN A 26 23.78 -11.67 28.50
CA ASN A 26 23.84 -13.12 28.30
C ASN A 26 24.04 -13.40 26.81
N ALA A 27 25.30 -13.53 26.41
CA ALA A 27 25.66 -14.15 25.15
C ALA A 27 25.24 -15.63 25.22
N HIS A 28 24.13 -15.97 24.57
CA HIS A 28 23.83 -17.34 24.19
C HIS A 28 23.31 -17.34 22.76
N THR A 29 24.20 -17.75 21.86
CA THR A 29 23.91 -18.16 20.50
C THR A 29 22.87 -19.28 20.51
N ALA A 30 21.64 -18.97 20.13
CA ALA A 30 20.67 -19.90 19.55
C ALA A 30 19.51 -19.10 18.94
N SER A 31 19.48 -19.01 17.61
CA SER A 31 18.38 -18.44 16.85
C SER A 31 17.08 -19.19 17.14
N ALA A 32 16.08 -18.51 17.69
CA ALA A 32 14.71 -18.96 17.73
C ALA A 32 13.77 -17.79 17.45
N ILE A 33 12.87 -18.07 16.52
CA ILE A 33 11.98 -17.19 15.75
C ILE A 33 10.93 -16.49 16.62
N SER A 34 10.74 -15.19 16.40
CA SER A 34 9.51 -14.48 16.74
C SER A 34 8.90 -13.89 15.48
N THR A 35 7.84 -14.56 15.06
CA THR A 35 6.97 -14.29 13.93
C THR A 35 6.08 -13.09 14.26
N ALA A 36 6.45 -11.90 13.77
CA ALA A 36 5.48 -10.85 13.49
C ALA A 36 5.08 -11.01 12.02
N SER A 37 3.98 -11.71 11.82
CA SER A 37 3.36 -11.94 10.52
C SER A 37 2.74 -10.65 10.01
N SER A 38 3.21 -10.15 8.87
CA SER A 38 2.35 -9.65 7.79
C SER A 38 3.15 -9.66 6.48
N ALA A 39 2.94 -10.76 5.76
CA ALA A 39 3.20 -10.99 4.33
C ALA A 39 4.67 -10.94 3.85
N LEU A 40 5.37 -12.03 4.09
CA LEU A 40 6.26 -12.61 3.08
C LEU A 40 5.41 -13.09 1.90
N THR A 41 5.77 -12.68 0.68
CA THR A 41 5.75 -13.49 -0.56
C THR A 41 6.33 -12.60 -1.65
N SER A 42 7.21 -13.02 -2.55
CA SER A 42 8.19 -14.10 -2.67
C SER A 42 8.81 -13.85 -4.05
N THR A 43 10.07 -14.25 -4.20
CA THR A 43 10.72 -14.50 -5.49
C THR A 43 11.32 -13.28 -6.18
N GLU A 44 12.61 -13.41 -6.42
CA GLU A 44 13.43 -12.63 -7.32
C GLU A 44 12.87 -12.71 -8.75
N ASP A 45 11.92 -11.84 -9.06
CA ASP A 45 11.34 -11.59 -10.38
C ASP A 45 11.05 -10.08 -10.41
N LYS A 46 11.59 -9.36 -11.41
CA LYS A 46 11.57 -7.89 -11.60
C LYS A 46 10.75 -7.11 -10.56
N ALA A 47 11.44 -6.44 -9.62
CA ALA A 47 10.84 -5.64 -8.55
C ALA A 47 9.61 -4.85 -9.05
N ALA A 48 8.42 -5.34 -8.70
CA ALA A 48 7.14 -4.69 -8.99
C ALA A 48 6.77 -3.81 -7.81
N ASP A 49 6.49 -2.55 -8.10
CA ASP A 49 6.04 -1.57 -7.12
C ASP A 49 4.55 -1.79 -6.82
N THR A 50 4.12 -1.36 -5.63
CA THR A 50 2.71 -1.39 -5.24
C THR A 50 2.16 0.03 -5.14
N PHE A 51 1.09 0.28 -5.89
CA PHE A 51 0.42 1.56 -6.00
C PHE A 51 -0.96 1.48 -5.37
N SER A 52 -1.24 2.36 -4.40
CA SER A 52 -2.56 2.46 -3.77
C SER A 52 -3.35 3.59 -4.41
N GLY A 53 -4.65 3.37 -4.63
CA GLY A 53 -5.52 4.39 -5.17
C GLY A 53 -6.93 3.87 -5.44
N ARG A 54 -7.72 4.69 -6.11
CA ARG A 54 -9.06 4.34 -6.56
C ARG A 54 -9.07 4.11 -8.06
N ILE A 55 -9.70 3.03 -8.52
CA ILE A 55 -9.92 2.85 -9.96
C ILE A 55 -11.03 3.79 -10.42
N SER A 56 -10.78 4.52 -11.51
CA SER A 56 -11.78 5.35 -12.16
C SER A 56 -11.67 5.22 -13.67
N PHE A 57 -12.79 5.33 -14.37
CA PHE A 57 -12.82 5.36 -15.83
C PHE A 57 -12.76 6.81 -16.33
N MET A 58 -11.66 7.16 -17.02
CA MET A 58 -11.36 8.50 -17.53
C MET A 58 -10.83 8.40 -18.97
N ASP A 59 -11.25 9.30 -19.85
CA ASP A 59 -10.77 9.36 -21.25
C ASP A 59 -10.83 8.01 -22.01
N GLY A 60 -11.87 7.22 -21.72
CA GLY A 60 -12.09 5.91 -22.35
C GLY A 60 -11.22 4.78 -21.78
N LYS A 61 -10.48 5.01 -20.69
CA LYS A 61 -9.58 4.03 -20.06
C LYS A 61 -9.73 4.03 -18.53
N TYR A 62 -9.49 2.88 -17.92
CA TYR A 62 -9.34 2.72 -16.49
C TYR A 62 -7.99 3.23 -16.04
N VAL A 63 -8.03 4.11 -15.04
CA VAL A 63 -6.87 4.74 -14.41
C VAL A 63 -6.91 4.50 -12.91
N LEU A 64 -5.72 4.42 -12.30
CA LEU A 64 -5.55 4.45 -10.86
C LEU A 64 -5.36 5.90 -10.42
N VAL A 65 -6.32 6.42 -9.66
CA VAL A 65 -6.26 7.73 -9.05
C VAL A 65 -5.65 7.58 -7.65
N SER A 66 -4.38 7.95 -7.50
CA SER A 66 -3.73 8.08 -6.19
C SER A 66 -3.89 9.51 -5.64
N ASP A 67 -3.44 9.76 -4.41
CA ASP A 67 -3.52 11.10 -3.80
C ASP A 67 -2.66 12.15 -4.52
N THR A 68 -1.56 11.72 -5.15
CA THR A 68 -0.57 12.60 -5.76
C THR A 68 -0.70 12.70 -7.27
N GLU A 69 -1.03 11.58 -7.93
CA GLU A 69 -1.02 11.47 -9.38
C GLU A 69 -2.05 10.43 -9.85
N THR A 70 -2.40 10.50 -11.13
CA THR A 70 -3.24 9.51 -11.81
C THR A 70 -2.38 8.72 -12.79
N PHE A 71 -2.47 7.40 -12.70
CA PHE A 71 -1.71 6.48 -13.56
C PHE A 71 -2.66 5.70 -14.47
N GLN A 72 -2.31 5.57 -15.75
CA GLN A 72 -3.04 4.67 -16.63
C GLN A 72 -2.74 3.22 -16.26
N LEU A 73 -3.71 2.34 -16.39
CA LEU A 73 -3.48 0.90 -16.24
C LEU A 73 -3.38 0.27 -17.63
N ASP A 74 -2.40 -0.58 -17.87
CA ASP A 74 -2.33 -1.33 -19.13
C ASP A 74 -3.45 -2.39 -19.20
N ASP A 75 -3.72 -3.04 -18.06
CA ASP A 75 -4.62 -4.18 -17.95
C ASP A 75 -6.06 -3.76 -17.61
N GLN A 76 -6.74 -3.24 -18.64
CA GLN A 76 -8.06 -2.61 -18.55
C GLN A 76 -9.17 -3.57 -18.07
N ASP A 77 -9.12 -4.83 -18.49
CA ASP A 77 -10.11 -5.85 -18.12
C ASP A 77 -10.05 -6.18 -16.63
N ARG A 78 -8.84 -6.24 -16.05
CA ARG A 78 -8.66 -6.44 -14.62
C ARG A 78 -9.13 -5.23 -13.83
N ALA A 79 -8.78 -4.03 -14.28
CA ALA A 79 -9.16 -2.78 -13.61
C ALA A 79 -10.69 -2.58 -13.59
N LYS A 80 -11.39 -2.95 -14.67
CA LYS A 80 -12.85 -2.85 -14.79
C LYS A 80 -13.60 -3.52 -13.63
N ALA A 81 -13.12 -4.66 -13.13
CA ALA A 81 -13.74 -5.37 -12.01
C ALA A 81 -13.71 -4.56 -10.70
N PHE A 82 -12.82 -3.57 -10.61
CA PHE A 82 -12.61 -2.74 -9.44
C PHE A 82 -13.03 -1.27 -9.66
N ASP A 83 -13.79 -0.97 -10.72
CA ASP A 83 -14.25 0.40 -10.99
C ASP A 83 -14.92 1.04 -9.77
N GLY A 84 -14.45 2.24 -9.43
CA GLY A 84 -14.92 3.01 -8.29
C GLY A 84 -14.46 2.50 -6.92
N LYS A 85 -13.65 1.43 -6.84
CA LYS A 85 -13.13 0.85 -5.58
C LYS A 85 -11.70 1.30 -5.30
N ASN A 86 -11.34 1.34 -4.01
CA ASN A 86 -9.97 1.48 -3.56
C ASN A 86 -9.25 0.14 -3.68
N VAL A 87 -8.06 0.16 -4.26
CA VAL A 87 -7.27 -1.02 -4.57
C VAL A 87 -5.79 -0.77 -4.35
N LEU A 88 -5.05 -1.86 -4.19
CA LEU A 88 -3.61 -1.93 -4.32
C LEU A 88 -3.30 -2.63 -5.63
N VAL A 89 -2.60 -1.92 -6.52
CA VAL A 89 -2.14 -2.41 -7.80
C VAL A 89 -0.66 -2.72 -7.68
N THR A 90 -0.27 -3.98 -7.86
CA THR A 90 1.14 -4.37 -7.95
C THR A 90 1.54 -4.43 -9.42
N GLY A 91 2.65 -3.81 -9.79
CA GLY A 91 3.06 -3.71 -11.19
C GLY A 91 4.33 -2.91 -11.41
N THR A 92 4.69 -2.68 -12.68
CA THR A 92 5.83 -1.83 -13.04
C THR A 92 5.31 -0.55 -13.68
N LEU A 93 5.77 0.60 -13.18
CA LEU A 93 5.44 1.89 -13.76
C LEU A 93 6.34 2.19 -14.97
N ASP A 94 5.73 2.34 -16.14
CA ASP A 94 6.37 2.98 -17.28
C ASP A 94 6.32 4.50 -17.12
N ALA A 95 7.44 5.08 -16.69
CA ALA A 95 7.54 6.51 -16.44
C ALA A 95 7.43 7.36 -17.72
N ALA A 96 7.68 6.78 -18.90
CA ALA A 96 7.59 7.48 -20.18
C ALA A 96 6.14 7.78 -20.57
N SER A 97 5.22 6.84 -20.33
CA SER A 97 3.79 6.96 -20.65
C SER A 97 2.88 7.16 -19.43
N LYS A 98 3.43 7.10 -18.22
CA LYS A 98 2.68 7.11 -16.94
C LYS A 98 1.65 5.96 -16.89
N THR A 99 2.06 4.78 -17.36
CA THR A 99 1.22 3.57 -17.39
C THR A 99 1.77 2.52 -16.45
N ILE A 100 0.94 1.96 -15.59
CA ILE A 100 1.29 0.82 -14.74
C ILE A 100 0.96 -0.45 -15.51
N HIS A 101 1.98 -1.26 -15.77
CA HIS A 101 1.81 -2.64 -16.20
C HIS A 101 1.38 -3.46 -14.98
N VAL A 102 0.08 -3.75 -14.93
CA VAL A 102 -0.55 -4.43 -13.81
C VAL A 102 -0.11 -5.89 -13.78
N ALA A 103 0.53 -6.31 -12.68
CA ALA A 103 0.74 -7.71 -12.37
C ALA A 103 -0.46 -8.27 -11.56
N ASP A 104 -0.94 -7.49 -10.59
CA ASP A 104 -2.06 -7.88 -9.74
C ASP A 104 -2.86 -6.68 -9.20
N ILE A 105 -4.15 -6.88 -8.91
CA ILE A 105 -5.02 -5.87 -8.29
C ILE A 105 -5.77 -6.52 -7.12
N LYS A 106 -5.67 -5.91 -5.95
CA LYS A 106 -6.36 -6.34 -4.73
C LYS A 106 -7.20 -5.21 -4.17
N ALA A 107 -8.35 -5.52 -3.57
CA ALA A 107 -9.09 -4.52 -2.80
C ALA A 107 -8.26 -4.06 -1.59
N ALA A 108 -8.30 -2.75 -1.30
CA ALA A 108 -7.63 -2.13 -0.16
C ALA A 108 -8.40 -2.28 1.14
#